data_AF-A0A8C8CUH7-F1
#
_entry.id   AF-A0A8C8CUH7-F1
#
_cell.length_a   1.000
_cell.length_b   1.000
_cell.length_c   1.000
_cell.angle_alpha   90.00
_cell.angle_beta   90.00
_cell.angle_gamma   90.00
#
_symmetry.space_group_name_H-M   'P 1'
#
loop_
_entity.id
_entity.type
_entity.pdbx_description
1 polymer ?
#
loop_
_entity_poly.entity_id
_entity_poly.type
_entity_poly.pdbx_seq_one_letter_code
_entity_poly.pdbx_strand_id
1 'polypeptide(L)'
;MRMSPFTYVLTPPSVFFFSRGLSASNHRNREDSWFKSLFVRKVDPRKDAHSHLLTKNEESNLYKIQFHNVKPECLDAYNQLCEETLPSIHNDKYYPCELVGTWNTWYGEQDQAVHMWRYRGGYPALTEVMSKLRQNKEFMKYREERGKMLLSRRNQLLLEFSFWNEPIPRKGPNIYELRSYQLRPGTMIEWGNYWARAIGYRQHNSEAVGGFFSQIGNLYMVHHLWAYKDLEAREATRNAAWQHEGWDEVVYYTVPLIQHMDSRIMIPMKASPLQ
;
A
#
# COMPACT_ATOMS: atom_id res chain seq x y z
N MET A 1 56.45 64.60 6.73
CA MET A 1 57.82 64.05 6.57
C MET A 1 57.74 63.04 5.42
N ARG A 2 58.24 63.29 4.19
CA ARG A 2 59.65 63.21 3.72
C ARG A 2 60.34 61.94 4.29
N MET A 3 60.90 60.99 3.54
CA MET A 3 61.51 60.96 2.19
C MET A 3 61.63 59.51 1.62
N SER A 4 61.87 59.45 0.31
CA SER A 4 62.15 58.33 -0.63
C SER A 4 63.56 57.67 -0.43
N PRO A 5 64.05 56.66 -1.22
CA PRO A 5 64.42 56.81 -2.65
C PRO A 5 64.19 55.60 -3.62
N PHE A 6 63.94 55.94 -4.90
CA PHE A 6 64.46 55.43 -6.21
C PHE A 6 64.79 53.93 -6.42
N THR A 7 64.47 53.29 -7.56
CA THR A 7 65.02 53.58 -8.92
C THR A 7 64.14 53.05 -10.08
N TYR A 8 64.26 53.71 -11.25
CA TYR A 8 63.67 53.40 -12.56
C TYR A 8 64.56 52.47 -13.41
N VAL A 9 63.97 51.61 -14.25
CA VAL A 9 64.49 51.24 -15.60
C VAL A 9 63.30 50.94 -16.55
N LEU A 10 63.42 51.38 -17.80
CA LEU A 10 62.41 51.39 -18.88
C LEU A 10 62.80 50.46 -20.06
N THR A 11 61.77 49.90 -20.74
CA THR A 11 61.65 49.34 -22.14
C THR A 11 62.24 47.96 -22.51
N PRO A 12 61.77 47.26 -23.59
CA PRO A 12 60.54 47.35 -24.44
C PRO A 12 59.77 45.98 -24.58
N PRO A 13 58.67 45.87 -25.37
CA PRO A 13 57.79 44.69 -25.35
C PRO A 13 58.19 43.60 -26.35
N SER A 14 57.92 42.33 -26.01
CA SER A 14 57.88 41.21 -26.97
C SER A 14 56.59 40.42 -26.77
N VAL A 15 55.85 40.29 -27.87
CA VAL A 15 54.58 39.57 -27.96
C VAL A 15 54.85 38.07 -27.96
N PHE A 16 54.27 37.34 -27.01
CA PHE A 16 54.13 35.89 -27.09
C PHE A 16 52.67 35.50 -26.82
N PHE A 17 52.07 34.85 -27.82
CA PHE A 17 50.79 34.17 -27.70
C PHE A 17 50.93 32.97 -26.77
N PHE A 18 50.17 32.93 -25.69
CA PHE A 18 49.88 31.70 -24.96
C PHE A 18 48.39 31.62 -24.65
N SER A 19 47.80 30.50 -25.08
CA SER A 19 46.43 30.06 -24.85
C SER A 19 46.14 29.94 -23.35
N ARG A 20 45.13 30.67 -22.88
CA ARG A 20 44.62 30.53 -21.50
C ARG A 20 43.73 29.29 -21.42
N GLY A 21 44.27 28.22 -20.84
CA GLY A 21 43.47 27.23 -20.13
C GLY A 21 43.13 27.76 -18.75
N LEU A 22 41.84 27.94 -18.46
CA LEU A 22 41.36 28.25 -17.11
C LEU A 22 40.78 26.97 -16.49
N SER A 23 41.52 26.45 -15.51
CA SER A 23 41.00 25.57 -14.48
C SER A 23 40.07 26.38 -13.57
N ALA A 24 38.84 25.93 -13.37
CA ALA A 24 37.91 26.50 -12.42
C ALA A 24 37.60 25.46 -11.33
N SER A 25 37.91 25.85 -10.10
CA SER A 25 37.64 25.12 -8.88
C SER A 25 36.14 25.12 -8.54
N ASN A 26 35.76 24.08 -7.83
CA ASN A 26 34.40 23.76 -7.43
C ASN A 26 33.97 24.62 -6.23
N HIS A 27 32.91 25.43 -6.36
CA HIS A 27 32.09 25.79 -5.21
C HIS A 27 30.64 26.12 -5.63
N ARG A 28 29.74 25.59 -4.81
CA ARG A 28 28.29 25.44 -4.96
C ARG A 28 27.54 26.72 -5.36
N ASN A 29 26.55 26.56 -6.23
CA ASN A 29 25.20 27.08 -5.98
C ASN A 29 24.15 26.11 -6.54
N ARG A 30 23.28 25.66 -5.64
CA ARG A 30 22.24 24.65 -5.84
C ARG A 30 20.93 25.41 -5.89
N GLU A 31 20.55 25.95 -7.06
CA GLU A 31 19.18 26.48 -7.22
C GLU A 31 18.62 26.55 -8.65
N ASP A 32 19.38 26.26 -9.72
CA ASP A 32 18.87 26.42 -11.10
C ASP A 32 18.73 25.12 -11.90
N SER A 33 17.99 24.11 -11.40
CA SER A 33 17.78 22.87 -12.19
C SER A 33 16.45 22.14 -11.96
N TRP A 34 15.32 22.87 -11.98
CA TRP A 34 13.99 22.21 -11.99
C TRP A 34 13.03 22.68 -13.10
N PHE A 35 13.25 23.83 -13.74
CA PHE A 35 12.25 24.42 -14.64
C PHE A 35 12.49 24.29 -16.15
N LYS A 36 13.35 23.38 -16.63
CA LYS A 36 13.51 23.18 -18.09
C LYS A 36 13.61 21.71 -18.49
N SER A 37 12.47 21.10 -18.81
CA SER A 37 12.38 20.07 -19.86
C SER A 37 10.92 19.79 -20.21
N LEU A 38 10.40 20.51 -21.20
CA LEU A 38 9.07 20.32 -21.80
C LEU A 38 9.12 19.60 -23.16
N PHE A 39 10.17 18.82 -23.44
CA PHE A 39 10.27 18.05 -24.68
C PHE A 39 10.84 16.66 -24.45
N VAL A 40 10.00 15.66 -24.74
CA VAL A 40 10.25 14.21 -24.82
C VAL A 40 11.18 13.67 -23.73
N ARG A 41 10.57 13.23 -22.63
CA ARG A 41 11.21 12.44 -21.58
C ARG A 41 11.74 11.15 -22.22
N LYS A 42 13.04 11.10 -22.55
CA LYS A 42 13.73 9.81 -22.78
C LYS A 42 13.47 8.99 -21.51
N VAL A 43 12.76 7.89 -21.66
CA VAL A 43 12.52 6.95 -20.57
C VAL A 43 13.86 6.31 -20.26
N ASP A 44 14.50 6.76 -19.19
CA ASP A 44 15.64 6.04 -18.63
C ASP A 44 15.15 4.64 -18.23
N PRO A 45 15.80 3.54 -18.68
CA PRO A 45 15.36 2.21 -18.33
C PRO A 45 15.55 1.99 -16.82
N ARG A 46 14.48 2.20 -16.07
CA ARG A 46 14.41 1.89 -14.64
C ARG A 46 14.65 0.39 -14.46
N LYS A 47 15.67 0.02 -13.70
CA LYS A 47 16.07 -1.38 -13.48
C LYS A 47 15.29 -2.06 -12.34
N ASP A 48 14.58 -1.30 -11.51
CA ASP A 48 13.82 -1.83 -10.38
C ASP A 48 12.34 -1.99 -10.72
N ALA A 49 11.75 -3.12 -10.32
CA ALA A 49 10.32 -3.33 -10.51
C ALA A 49 9.52 -2.27 -9.73
N HIS A 50 8.45 -1.75 -10.34
CA HIS A 50 7.65 -0.63 -9.80
C HIS A 50 7.11 -0.86 -8.38
N SER A 51 6.97 -2.13 -7.97
CA SER A 51 6.52 -2.53 -6.63
C SER A 51 7.57 -2.30 -5.53
N HIS A 52 8.86 -2.49 -5.81
CA HIS A 52 9.93 -2.37 -4.80
C HIS A 52 10.07 -0.96 -4.21
N LEU A 53 9.68 0.06 -4.96
CA LEU A 53 9.70 1.46 -4.49
C LEU A 53 8.62 1.75 -3.43
N LEU A 54 7.57 0.92 -3.38
CA LEU A 54 6.40 1.13 -2.53
C LEU A 54 6.32 0.13 -1.37
N THR A 55 7.10 -0.95 -1.40
CA THR A 55 7.13 -1.99 -0.36
C THR A 55 8.30 -1.85 0.61
N LYS A 56 8.15 -2.38 1.84
CA LYS A 56 9.30 -2.66 2.71
C LYS A 56 10.11 -3.82 2.11
N ASN A 57 11.45 -3.73 2.08
CA ASN A 57 12.30 -4.76 1.46
C ASN A 57 12.80 -5.83 2.47
N GLU A 58 13.13 -7.00 1.88
CA GLU A 58 13.79 -8.25 2.34
C GLU A 58 12.99 -9.35 3.09
N GLU A 59 11.93 -9.05 3.85
CA GLU A 59 11.04 -10.07 4.42
C GLU A 59 9.60 -9.93 3.89
N SER A 60 9.43 -9.98 2.57
CA SER A 60 8.18 -9.55 1.90
C SER A 60 6.95 -10.30 2.45
N ASN A 61 6.12 -9.59 3.22
CA ASN A 61 4.78 -10.05 3.56
C ASN A 61 3.94 -10.06 2.27
N LEU A 62 3.58 -11.25 1.80
CA LEU A 62 2.60 -11.37 0.73
C LEU A 62 1.22 -11.52 1.36
N TYR A 63 0.29 -10.66 0.95
CA TYR A 63 -1.10 -10.75 1.40
C TYR A 63 -1.95 -11.38 0.32
N LYS A 64 -2.96 -12.13 0.74
CA LYS A 64 -4.02 -12.64 -0.13
C LYS A 64 -5.35 -12.18 0.43
N ILE A 65 -6.05 -11.36 -0.34
CA ILE A 65 -7.44 -11.01 -0.06
C ILE A 65 -8.37 -11.88 -0.90
N GLN A 66 -9.43 -12.38 -0.28
CA GLN A 66 -10.42 -13.24 -0.89
C GLN A 66 -11.80 -12.63 -0.70
N PHE A 67 -12.56 -12.54 -1.78
CA PHE A 67 -13.94 -12.12 -1.79
C PHE A 67 -14.78 -13.33 -2.19
N HIS A 68 -15.68 -13.75 -1.31
CA HIS A 68 -16.56 -14.89 -1.51
C HIS A 68 -18.00 -14.39 -1.50
N ASN A 69 -18.66 -14.43 -2.64
CA ASN A 69 -20.10 -14.13 -2.73
C ASN A 69 -20.83 -15.43 -2.41
N VAL A 70 -21.50 -15.43 -1.27
CA VAL A 70 -22.21 -16.58 -0.71
C VAL A 70 -23.65 -16.53 -1.20
N LYS A 71 -24.28 -17.69 -1.35
CA LYS A 71 -25.73 -17.75 -1.53
C LYS A 71 -26.40 -17.20 -0.28
N PRO A 72 -27.37 -16.27 -0.38
CA PRO A 72 -27.96 -15.63 0.80
C PRO A 72 -28.48 -16.64 1.83
N GLU A 73 -29.14 -17.70 1.38
CA GLU A 73 -29.68 -18.77 2.23
C GLU A 73 -28.61 -19.64 2.91
N CYS A 74 -27.34 -19.50 2.54
CA CYS A 74 -26.23 -20.28 3.07
C CYS A 74 -25.28 -19.46 3.97
N LEU A 75 -25.50 -18.15 4.17
CA LEU A 75 -24.52 -17.28 4.83
C LEU A 75 -24.15 -17.77 6.23
N ASP A 76 -25.12 -18.17 7.05
CA ASP A 76 -24.87 -18.66 8.40
C ASP A 76 -24.07 -19.98 8.42
N ALA A 77 -24.48 -20.95 7.58
CA ALA A 77 -23.77 -22.22 7.44
C ALA A 77 -22.34 -22.03 6.91
N TYR A 78 -22.17 -21.10 5.96
CA TYR A 78 -20.87 -20.70 5.45
C TYR A 78 -19.99 -20.10 6.56
N ASN A 79 -20.56 -19.22 7.39
CA ASN A 79 -19.86 -18.58 8.48
C ASN A 79 -19.39 -19.60 9.51
N GLN A 80 -20.28 -20.50 9.95
CA GLN A 80 -19.94 -21.56 10.89
C GLN A 80 -18.80 -22.45 10.36
N LEU A 81 -18.91 -22.89 9.10
CA LEU A 81 -17.86 -23.69 8.46
C LEU A 81 -16.50 -22.97 8.42
N CYS A 82 -16.49 -21.65 8.19
CA CYS A 82 -15.26 -20.87 8.23
C CYS A 82 -14.73 -20.66 9.65
N GLU A 83 -15.59 -20.42 10.64
CA GLU A 83 -15.19 -20.25 12.04
C GLU A 83 -14.55 -21.52 12.63
N GLU A 84 -14.95 -22.70 12.16
CA GLU A 84 -14.34 -23.97 12.56
C GLU A 84 -12.98 -24.20 11.88
N THR A 85 -12.83 -23.80 10.61
CA THR A 85 -11.66 -24.20 9.79
C THR A 85 -10.57 -23.15 9.70
N LEU A 86 -10.89 -21.86 9.58
CA LEU A 86 -9.85 -20.84 9.35
C LEU A 86 -8.93 -20.67 10.58
N PRO A 87 -9.43 -20.68 11.83
CA PRO A 87 -8.57 -20.60 13.01
C PRO A 87 -7.66 -21.82 13.18
N SER A 88 -8.10 -23.02 12.80
CA SER A 88 -7.25 -24.21 12.91
C SER A 88 -6.03 -24.12 11.98
N ILE A 89 -6.23 -23.63 10.75
CA ILE A 89 -5.12 -23.36 9.82
C ILE A 89 -4.22 -22.23 10.33
N HIS A 90 -4.82 -21.16 10.87
CA HIS A 90 -4.07 -20.02 11.39
C HIS A 90 -3.17 -20.38 12.59
N ASN A 91 -3.66 -21.21 13.51
CA ASN A 91 -2.96 -21.56 14.74
C ASN A 91 -1.97 -22.72 14.56
N ASP A 92 -2.10 -23.50 13.49
CA ASP A 92 -1.21 -24.62 13.20
C ASP A 92 0.09 -24.12 12.56
N LYS A 93 1.16 -24.16 13.35
CA LYS A 93 2.54 -23.78 12.93
C LYS A 93 3.05 -24.59 11.75
N TYR A 94 2.41 -25.71 11.40
CA TYR A 94 2.72 -26.46 10.19
C TYR A 94 2.45 -25.65 8.92
N TYR A 95 1.50 -24.70 8.94
CA TYR A 95 1.25 -23.78 7.83
C TYR A 95 1.89 -22.42 8.13
N PRO A 96 2.90 -21.98 7.34
CA PRO A 96 3.49 -20.64 7.51
C PRO A 96 2.57 -19.55 6.92
N CYS A 97 1.38 -19.40 7.49
CA CYS A 97 0.44 -18.34 7.15
C CYS A 97 -0.35 -17.84 8.36
N GLU A 98 -0.79 -16.60 8.28
CA GLU A 98 -1.53 -15.94 9.33
C GLU A 98 -2.86 -15.45 8.77
N LEU A 99 -3.98 -15.79 9.44
CA LEU A 99 -5.25 -15.16 9.14
C LEU A 99 -5.18 -13.74 9.72
N VAL A 100 -5.21 -12.73 8.85
CA VAL A 100 -5.23 -11.33 9.28
C VAL A 100 -6.62 -10.97 9.76
N GLY A 101 -7.64 -11.35 9.01
CA GLY A 101 -9.02 -11.14 9.44
C GLY A 101 -10.03 -11.76 8.50
N THR A 102 -11.23 -11.91 9.02
CA THR A 102 -12.39 -12.42 8.30
C THR A 102 -13.62 -11.62 8.66
N TRP A 103 -14.39 -11.21 7.65
CA TRP A 103 -15.51 -10.28 7.81
C TRP A 103 -16.67 -10.64 6.89
N ASN A 104 -17.88 -10.26 7.28
CA ASN A 104 -19.04 -10.19 6.40
C ASN A 104 -19.31 -8.73 6.03
N THR A 105 -19.60 -8.47 4.76
CA THR A 105 -20.00 -7.15 4.30
C THR A 105 -21.40 -6.82 4.80
N TRP A 106 -21.53 -5.68 5.49
CA TRP A 106 -22.80 -5.14 5.99
C TRP A 106 -23.40 -4.12 5.01
N TYR A 107 -22.59 -3.14 4.58
CA TYR A 107 -22.96 -2.19 3.54
C TYR A 107 -22.00 -2.31 2.36
N GLY A 108 -22.56 -2.44 1.14
CA GLY A 108 -21.83 -2.74 -0.09
C GLY A 108 -22.45 -3.96 -0.78
N GLU A 109 -21.61 -4.85 -1.32
CA GLU A 109 -22.05 -6.16 -1.82
C GLU A 109 -22.47 -7.04 -0.62
N GLN A 110 -23.79 -7.19 -0.42
CA GLN A 110 -24.33 -8.07 0.63
C GLN A 110 -24.07 -9.55 0.32
N ASP A 111 -24.20 -10.39 1.34
CA ASP A 111 -23.92 -11.84 1.27
C ASP A 111 -22.48 -12.15 0.83
N GLN A 112 -21.55 -11.21 1.09
CA GLN A 112 -20.14 -11.35 0.77
C GLN A 112 -19.30 -11.50 2.04
N ALA A 113 -18.48 -12.55 2.07
CA ALA A 113 -17.44 -12.73 3.06
C ALA A 113 -16.07 -12.31 2.49
N VAL A 114 -15.29 -11.57 3.27
CA VAL A 114 -13.94 -11.13 2.93
C VAL A 114 -12.94 -11.78 3.88
N HIS A 115 -11.91 -12.42 3.34
CA HIS A 115 -10.86 -13.08 4.11
C HIS A 115 -9.50 -12.53 3.70
N MET A 116 -8.67 -12.15 4.66
CA MET A 116 -7.31 -11.68 4.40
C MET A 116 -6.30 -12.57 5.10
N TRP A 117 -5.35 -13.10 4.32
CA TRP A 117 -4.26 -13.95 4.79
C TRP A 117 -2.92 -13.29 4.54
N ARG A 118 -1.96 -13.50 5.43
CA ARG A 118 -0.57 -13.07 5.31
C ARG A 118 0.36 -14.28 5.23
N TYR A 119 1.36 -14.19 4.36
CA TYR A 119 2.40 -15.20 4.17
C TYR A 119 3.77 -14.54 4.33
N ARG A 120 4.41 -14.78 5.48
CA ARG A 120 5.79 -14.33 5.75
C ARG A 120 6.73 -15.20 4.92
N GLY A 121 7.65 -14.57 4.18
CA GLY A 121 8.46 -15.27 3.17
C GLY A 121 7.83 -15.33 1.78
N GLY A 122 6.78 -14.53 1.53
CA GLY A 122 6.31 -14.21 0.19
C GLY A 122 5.71 -15.38 -0.60
N TYR A 123 6.00 -15.42 -1.90
CA TYR A 123 5.51 -16.45 -2.82
C TYR A 123 5.92 -17.89 -2.45
N PRO A 124 7.17 -18.17 -1.99
CA PRO A 124 7.54 -19.49 -1.50
C PRO A 124 6.63 -19.99 -0.37
N ALA A 125 6.40 -19.18 0.67
CA ALA A 125 5.54 -19.55 1.79
C ALA A 125 4.09 -19.80 1.36
N LEU A 126 3.54 -18.93 0.49
CA LEU A 126 2.22 -19.16 -0.11
C LEU A 126 2.17 -20.51 -0.86
N THR A 127 3.18 -20.80 -1.68
CA THR A 127 3.23 -22.04 -2.48
C THR A 127 3.30 -23.27 -1.59
N GLU A 128 4.12 -23.23 -0.55
CA GLU A 128 4.24 -24.28 0.46
C GLU A 128 2.90 -24.54 1.16
N VAL A 129 2.26 -23.50 1.69
CA VAL A 129 0.94 -23.60 2.36
C VAL A 129 -0.09 -24.20 1.41
N MET A 130 -0.17 -23.69 0.18
CA MET A 130 -1.13 -24.20 -0.79
C MET A 130 -0.86 -25.65 -1.19
N SER A 131 0.40 -26.10 -1.21
CA SER A 131 0.77 -27.50 -1.45
C SER A 131 0.33 -28.39 -0.29
N LYS A 132 0.66 -27.99 0.96
CA LYS A 132 0.28 -28.70 2.19
C LYS A 132 -1.25 -28.83 2.31
N LEU A 133 -1.98 -27.73 2.10
CA LEU A 133 -3.44 -27.72 2.17
C LEU A 133 -4.11 -28.62 1.13
N ARG A 134 -3.51 -28.84 -0.05
CA ARG A 134 -4.05 -29.78 -1.05
C ARG A 134 -3.98 -31.24 -0.59
N GLN A 135 -3.04 -31.57 0.29
CA GLN A 135 -2.87 -32.93 0.83
C GLN A 135 -3.72 -33.14 2.09
N ASN A 136 -4.17 -32.06 2.74
CA ASN A 136 -5.02 -32.12 3.91
C ASN A 136 -6.47 -32.50 3.51
N LYS A 137 -6.90 -33.71 3.88
CA LYS A 137 -8.24 -34.24 3.58
C LYS A 137 -9.38 -33.42 4.21
N GLU A 138 -9.19 -32.92 5.43
CA GLU A 138 -10.19 -32.09 6.12
C GLU A 138 -10.36 -30.75 5.41
N PHE A 139 -9.25 -30.11 5.03
CA PHE A 139 -9.30 -28.87 4.25
C PHE A 139 -9.95 -29.08 2.87
N MET A 140 -9.69 -30.21 2.22
CA MET A 140 -10.31 -30.53 0.94
C MET A 140 -11.83 -30.74 1.07
N LYS A 141 -12.29 -31.40 2.14
CA LYS A 141 -13.72 -31.49 2.48
C LYS A 141 -14.33 -30.12 2.77
N TYR A 142 -13.68 -29.30 3.59
CA TYR A 142 -14.07 -27.90 3.83
C TYR A 142 -14.22 -27.13 2.50
N ARG A 143 -13.25 -27.27 1.59
CA ARG A 143 -13.25 -26.59 0.30
C ARG A 143 -14.43 -27.00 -0.57
N GLU A 144 -14.78 -28.29 -0.56
CA GLU A 144 -15.91 -28.86 -1.29
C GLU A 144 -17.24 -28.35 -0.73
N GLU A 145 -17.48 -28.48 0.59
CA GLU A 145 -18.71 -28.02 1.23
C GLU A 145 -18.91 -26.51 1.07
N ARG A 146 -17.85 -25.73 1.31
CA ARG A 146 -17.86 -24.29 1.03
C ARG A 146 -18.22 -24.00 -0.42
N GLY A 147 -17.73 -24.81 -1.36
CA GLY A 147 -18.01 -24.65 -2.79
C GLY A 147 -19.50 -24.70 -3.12
N LYS A 148 -20.29 -25.52 -2.42
CA LYS A 148 -21.74 -25.67 -2.63
C LYS A 148 -22.53 -24.43 -2.21
N MET A 149 -21.97 -23.62 -1.32
CA MET A 149 -22.59 -22.43 -0.72
C MET A 149 -22.26 -21.12 -1.45
N LEU A 150 -21.43 -21.15 -2.50
CA LEU A 150 -20.92 -19.94 -3.14
C LEU A 150 -21.58 -19.67 -4.49
N LEU A 151 -21.85 -18.39 -4.77
CA LEU A 151 -22.22 -17.87 -6.08
C LEU A 151 -20.97 -17.58 -6.92
N SER A 152 -19.98 -16.92 -6.33
CA SER A 152 -18.72 -16.58 -7.01
C SER A 152 -17.57 -16.36 -6.01
N ARG A 153 -16.34 -16.34 -6.53
CA ARG A 153 -15.14 -16.05 -5.73
C ARG A 153 -14.12 -15.27 -6.52
N ARG A 154 -13.39 -14.39 -5.84
CA ARG A 154 -12.24 -13.65 -6.38
C ARG A 154 -11.10 -13.63 -5.36
N ASN A 155 -9.87 -13.82 -5.83
CA ASN A 155 -8.66 -13.66 -5.01
C ASN A 155 -7.76 -12.60 -5.65
N GLN A 156 -7.05 -11.85 -4.81
CA GLN A 156 -5.94 -11.00 -5.23
C GLN A 156 -4.74 -11.24 -4.33
N LEU A 157 -3.55 -11.18 -4.91
CA LEU A 157 -2.31 -11.12 -4.14
C LEU A 157 -1.84 -9.68 -4.09
N LEU A 158 -1.53 -9.22 -2.88
CA LEU A 158 -1.25 -7.84 -2.56
C LEU A 158 0.11 -7.72 -1.86
N LEU A 159 0.72 -6.55 -2.01
CA LEU A 159 1.81 -6.09 -1.17
C LEU A 159 1.33 -4.93 -0.31
N GLU A 160 1.95 -4.75 0.85
CA GLU A 160 1.69 -3.63 1.74
C GLU A 160 2.51 -2.40 1.34
N PHE A 161 1.94 -1.21 1.54
CA PHE A 161 2.68 0.03 1.41
C PHE A 161 3.65 0.20 2.57
N SER A 162 4.87 0.65 2.28
CA SER A 162 5.94 0.83 3.27
C SER A 162 5.63 1.89 4.32
N PHE A 163 4.84 2.90 3.95
CA PHE A 163 4.40 4.00 4.82
C PHE A 163 3.12 3.67 5.62
N TRP A 164 2.59 2.45 5.53
CA TRP A 164 1.42 2.03 6.30
C TRP A 164 1.81 1.15 7.50
N ASN A 165 0.94 1.16 8.51
CA ASN A 165 1.02 0.24 9.64
C ASN A 165 0.78 -1.20 9.20
N GLU A 166 1.44 -2.14 9.87
CA GLU A 166 1.04 -3.55 9.75
C GLU A 166 -0.30 -3.78 10.46
N PRO A 167 -1.18 -4.64 9.93
CA PRO A 167 -2.37 -5.06 10.63
C PRO A 167 -2.01 -5.81 11.91
N ILE A 168 -2.45 -5.28 13.05
CA ILE A 168 -2.31 -5.89 14.38
C ILE A 168 -3.68 -6.02 15.05
N PRO A 169 -3.90 -7.04 15.91
CA PRO A 169 -5.12 -7.18 16.70
C PRO A 169 -5.48 -5.90 17.47
N ARG A 170 -6.78 -5.64 17.63
CA ARG A 170 -7.33 -4.36 18.13
C ARG A 170 -8.46 -4.65 19.10
N LYS A 171 -8.47 -3.98 20.25
CA LYS A 171 -9.57 -4.11 21.23
C LYS A 171 -10.91 -3.75 20.58
N GLY A 172 -11.83 -4.72 20.54
CA GLY A 172 -13.19 -4.56 20.01
C GLY A 172 -14.27 -4.19 21.05
N PRO A 173 -15.54 -4.07 20.59
CA PRO A 173 -16.00 -4.34 19.21
C PRO A 173 -15.63 -3.21 18.22
N ASN A 174 -15.32 -3.58 16.97
CA ASN A 174 -15.03 -2.66 15.87
C ASN A 174 -15.81 -3.05 14.60
N ILE A 175 -16.18 -2.05 13.79
CA ILE A 175 -16.53 -2.22 12.38
C ILE A 175 -15.34 -1.87 11.49
N TYR A 176 -15.29 -2.46 10.30
CA TYR A 176 -14.19 -2.26 9.36
C TYR A 176 -14.70 -1.59 8.08
N GLU A 177 -13.92 -0.68 7.51
CA GLU A 177 -14.17 -0.14 6.18
C GLU A 177 -13.04 -0.59 5.24
N LEU A 178 -13.38 -1.38 4.22
CA LEU A 178 -12.46 -1.68 3.11
C LEU A 178 -12.79 -0.73 1.96
N ARG A 179 -11.88 0.21 1.70
CA ARG A 179 -11.97 1.09 0.53
C ARG A 179 -11.05 0.57 -0.57
N SER A 180 -11.59 0.33 -1.75
CA SER A 180 -10.78 -0.07 -2.91
C SER A 180 -10.79 1.03 -3.97
N TYR A 181 -9.64 1.24 -4.59
CA TYR A 181 -9.42 2.26 -5.61
C TYR A 181 -8.77 1.62 -6.83
N GLN A 182 -9.51 1.57 -7.93
CA GLN A 182 -8.95 1.25 -9.23
C GLN A 182 -8.26 2.50 -9.77
N LEU A 183 -6.94 2.52 -9.78
CA LEU A 183 -6.17 3.63 -10.31
C LEU A 183 -6.04 3.54 -11.83
N ARG A 184 -5.84 4.69 -12.46
CA ARG A 184 -5.43 4.76 -13.87
C ARG A 184 -4.09 4.02 -14.05
N PRO A 185 -3.92 3.22 -15.11
CA PRO A 185 -2.65 2.57 -15.37
C PRO A 185 -1.48 3.57 -15.38
N GLY A 186 -0.42 3.24 -14.63
CA GLY A 186 0.79 4.06 -14.54
C GLY A 186 0.80 5.12 -13.41
N THR A 187 -0.31 5.38 -12.73
CA THR A 187 -0.38 6.44 -11.70
C THR A 187 -0.14 5.95 -10.26
N MET A 188 0.11 4.65 -10.06
CA MET A 188 0.24 4.06 -8.71
C MET A 188 1.34 4.70 -7.85
N ILE A 189 2.50 5.00 -8.43
CA ILE A 189 3.61 5.64 -7.70
C ILE A 189 3.25 7.08 -7.34
N GLU A 190 2.67 7.83 -8.28
CA GLU A 190 2.23 9.20 -8.04
C GLU A 190 1.20 9.25 -6.91
N TRP A 191 0.17 8.41 -7.00
CA TRP A 191 -0.86 8.28 -5.99
C TRP A 191 -0.27 7.87 -4.63
N GLY A 192 0.64 6.90 -4.62
CA GLY A 192 1.34 6.45 -3.42
C GLY A 192 2.16 7.54 -2.74
N ASN A 193 2.83 8.40 -3.52
CA ASN A 193 3.61 9.53 -2.99
C ASN A 193 2.75 10.57 -2.27
N TYR A 194 1.54 10.84 -2.77
CA TYR A 194 0.59 11.70 -2.05
C TYR A 194 0.09 11.02 -0.77
N TRP A 195 -0.23 9.72 -0.83
CA TRP A 195 -0.73 8.98 0.33
C TRP A 195 0.31 8.73 1.43
N ALA A 196 1.60 8.65 1.08
CA ALA A 196 2.69 8.56 2.05
C ALA A 196 2.72 9.76 3.00
N ARG A 197 2.29 10.94 2.54
CA ARG A 197 2.09 12.13 3.38
C ARG A 197 0.72 12.12 4.05
N ALA A 198 -0.31 11.76 3.28
CA ALA A 198 -1.70 11.84 3.71
C ALA A 198 -2.06 10.93 4.89
N ILE A 199 -1.37 9.79 5.01
CA ILE A 199 -1.65 8.81 6.05
C ILE A 199 -1.45 9.39 7.45
N GLY A 200 -0.54 10.36 7.62
CA GLY A 200 -0.32 11.07 8.88
C GLY A 200 -1.57 11.81 9.37
N TYR A 201 -2.38 12.36 8.46
CA TYR A 201 -3.65 13.02 8.80
C TYR A 201 -4.75 12.04 9.22
N ARG A 202 -4.57 10.75 8.92
CA ARG A 202 -5.59 9.68 8.99
C ARG A 202 -5.23 8.58 9.98
N GLN A 203 -4.32 8.86 10.92
CA GLN A 203 -3.85 7.90 11.92
C GLN A 203 -4.07 8.36 13.36
N HIS A 204 -4.53 9.58 13.59
CA HIS A 204 -4.66 10.17 14.93
C HIS A 204 -5.62 9.41 15.84
N ASN A 205 -6.65 8.75 15.29
CA ASN A 205 -7.62 7.97 16.07
C ASN A 205 -7.34 6.47 16.00
N SER A 206 -6.12 6.09 15.61
CA SER A 206 -5.72 4.70 15.38
C SER A 206 -6.58 3.97 14.35
N GLU A 207 -7.28 4.66 13.45
CA GLU A 207 -8.23 4.05 12.51
C GLU A 207 -7.56 3.25 11.38
N ALA A 208 -6.29 3.54 11.05
CA ALA A 208 -5.58 2.92 9.94
C ALA A 208 -5.12 1.49 10.27
N VAL A 209 -5.69 0.48 9.61
CA VAL A 209 -5.35 -0.94 9.83
C VAL A 209 -4.27 -1.41 8.86
N GLY A 210 -4.43 -1.13 7.57
CA GLY A 210 -3.52 -1.60 6.54
C GLY A 210 -3.77 -0.92 5.19
N GLY A 211 -2.72 -0.76 4.39
CA GLY A 211 -2.77 -0.20 3.05
C GLY A 211 -2.02 -1.12 2.10
N PHE A 212 -2.68 -1.53 1.02
CA PHE A 212 -2.20 -2.59 0.15
C PHE A 212 -2.40 -2.23 -1.32
N PHE A 213 -1.59 -2.82 -2.19
CA PHE A 213 -1.75 -2.71 -3.64
C PHE A 213 -1.59 -4.06 -4.34
N SER A 214 -2.34 -4.25 -5.42
CA SER A 214 -2.39 -5.51 -6.16
C SER A 214 -1.09 -5.81 -6.89
N GLN A 215 -0.59 -7.04 -6.76
CA GLN A 215 0.42 -7.63 -7.63
C GLN A 215 -0.20 -8.59 -8.66
N ILE A 216 -1.16 -9.41 -8.23
CA ILE A 216 -1.82 -10.43 -9.07
C ILE A 216 -3.33 -10.37 -8.85
N GLY A 217 -4.10 -10.52 -9.93
CA GLY A 217 -5.55 -10.37 -9.95
C GLY A 217 -5.94 -9.08 -10.67
N ASN A 218 -6.87 -8.30 -10.11
CA ASN A 218 -7.19 -6.99 -10.67
C ASN A 218 -6.03 -6.02 -10.38
N LEU A 219 -5.40 -5.49 -11.43
CA LEU A 219 -4.18 -4.68 -11.38
C LEU A 219 -4.47 -3.20 -11.17
N TYR A 220 -3.46 -2.43 -10.74
CA TYR A 220 -3.60 -1.02 -10.37
C TYR A 220 -4.67 -0.76 -9.30
N MET A 221 -4.97 -1.79 -8.49
CA MET A 221 -5.94 -1.70 -7.40
C MET A 221 -5.21 -1.41 -6.10
N VAL A 222 -5.72 -0.43 -5.35
CA VAL A 222 -5.31 -0.14 -3.97
C VAL A 222 -6.44 -0.51 -3.03
N HIS A 223 -6.11 -1.08 -1.88
CA HIS A 223 -7.03 -1.33 -0.78
C HIS A 223 -6.56 -0.63 0.49
N HIS A 224 -7.43 0.16 1.09
CA HIS A 224 -7.26 0.66 2.45
C HIS A 224 -8.22 -0.05 3.38
N LEU A 225 -7.70 -0.61 4.46
CA LEU A 225 -8.47 -1.19 5.55
C LEU A 225 -8.43 -0.24 6.74
N TRP A 226 -9.62 0.17 7.18
CA TRP A 226 -9.84 1.04 8.33
C TRP A 226 -10.67 0.32 9.38
N ALA A 227 -10.49 0.67 10.64
CA ALA A 227 -11.29 0.18 11.77
C ALA A 227 -11.88 1.36 12.54
N TYR A 228 -13.13 1.23 12.93
CA TYR A 228 -13.88 2.22 13.70
C TYR A 228 -14.69 1.52 14.78
N LYS A 229 -14.97 2.20 15.88
CA LYS A 229 -15.87 1.68 16.91
C LYS A 229 -17.28 1.41 16.35
N ASP A 230 -17.81 2.38 15.61
CA ASP A 230 -19.16 2.37 15.03
C ASP A 230 -19.22 3.37 13.84
N LEU A 231 -20.40 3.48 13.21
CA LEU A 231 -20.60 4.35 12.04
C LEU A 231 -20.53 5.85 12.37
N GLU A 232 -20.91 6.24 13.59
CA GLU A 232 -20.84 7.63 14.05
C GLU A 232 -19.38 8.05 14.24
N ALA A 233 -18.57 7.21 14.92
CA ALA A 233 -17.13 7.42 15.04
C ALA A 233 -16.45 7.48 13.66
N ARG A 234 -16.87 6.62 12.72
CA ARG A 234 -16.39 6.68 11.34
C ARG A 234 -16.69 8.03 10.68
N GLU A 235 -17.92 8.53 10.81
CA GLU A 235 -18.30 9.83 10.25
C GLU A 235 -17.49 10.96 10.87
N ALA A 236 -17.42 11.01 12.20
CA ALA A 236 -16.68 12.01 12.95
C ALA A 236 -15.20 12.03 12.55
N THR A 237 -14.52 10.88 12.52
CA THR A 237 -13.11 10.77 12.11
C THR A 237 -12.89 11.22 10.66
N ARG A 238 -13.80 10.88 9.75
CA ARG A 238 -13.68 11.30 8.33
C ARG A 238 -13.90 12.80 8.16
N ASN A 239 -14.81 13.40 8.90
CA ASN A 239 -15.08 14.83 8.84
C ASN A 239 -13.94 15.63 9.50
N ALA A 240 -13.37 15.12 10.60
CA ALA A 240 -12.21 15.72 11.25
C ALA A 240 -10.99 15.80 10.33
N ALA A 241 -10.83 14.85 9.40
CA ALA A 241 -9.73 14.87 8.43
C ALA A 241 -9.67 16.16 7.59
N TRP A 242 -10.83 16.78 7.30
CA TRP A 242 -10.91 18.04 6.54
C TRP A 242 -10.45 19.26 7.31
N GLN A 243 -10.25 19.15 8.62
CA GLN A 243 -9.70 20.22 9.46
C GLN A 243 -8.17 20.24 9.45
N HIS A 244 -7.52 19.23 8.86
CA HIS A 244 -6.06 19.19 8.74
C HIS A 244 -5.59 19.90 7.46
N GLU A 245 -4.67 20.84 7.63
CA GLU A 245 -4.01 21.55 6.53
C GLU A 245 -3.32 20.56 5.57
N GLY A 246 -3.54 20.72 4.26
CA GLY A 246 -2.97 19.88 3.22
C GLY A 246 -3.76 18.61 2.90
N TRP A 247 -4.81 18.27 3.65
CA TRP A 247 -5.70 17.15 3.30
C TRP A 247 -6.47 17.42 2.00
N ASP A 248 -6.96 18.65 1.83
CA ASP A 248 -7.62 19.13 0.62
C ASP A 248 -6.73 19.02 -0.62
N GLU A 249 -5.45 19.39 -0.50
CA GLU A 249 -4.44 19.25 -1.56
C GLU A 249 -4.25 17.78 -1.96
N VAL A 250 -4.11 16.87 -0.98
CA VAL A 250 -4.02 15.43 -1.24
C VAL A 250 -5.25 14.95 -2.03
N VAL A 251 -6.45 15.33 -1.60
CA VAL A 251 -7.69 14.91 -2.28
C VAL A 251 -7.71 15.45 -3.71
N TYR A 252 -7.35 16.73 -3.90
CA TYR A 252 -7.30 17.37 -5.21
C TYR A 252 -6.40 16.63 -6.20
N TYR A 253 -5.21 16.20 -5.77
CA TYR A 253 -4.27 15.48 -6.64
C TYR A 253 -4.54 13.99 -6.78
N THR A 254 -5.14 13.34 -5.78
CA THR A 254 -5.34 11.87 -5.82
C THR A 254 -6.63 11.44 -6.49
N VAL A 255 -7.72 12.21 -6.37
CA VAL A 255 -9.03 11.86 -6.95
C VAL A 255 -8.99 11.70 -8.47
N PRO A 256 -8.36 12.60 -9.25
CA PRO A 256 -8.28 12.45 -10.71
C PRO A 256 -7.55 11.19 -11.19
N LEU A 257 -6.68 10.61 -10.34
CA LEU A 257 -5.91 9.41 -10.65
C LEU A 257 -6.73 8.11 -10.49
N ILE A 258 -7.94 8.19 -9.93
CA ILE A 258 -8.83 7.06 -9.66
C ILE A 258 -9.84 6.93 -10.83
N GLN A 259 -10.02 5.71 -11.32
CA GLN A 259 -11.05 5.37 -12.31
C GLN A 259 -12.34 4.90 -11.66
N HIS A 260 -12.23 4.07 -10.62
CA HIS A 260 -13.36 3.54 -9.87
C HIS A 260 -12.97 3.45 -8.40
N MET A 261 -13.93 3.70 -7.51
CA MET A 261 -13.74 3.49 -6.08
C MET A 261 -14.98 2.85 -5.47
N ASP A 262 -14.73 1.97 -4.52
CA ASP A 262 -15.74 1.31 -3.71
C ASP A 262 -15.39 1.43 -2.23
N SER A 263 -16.43 1.41 -1.40
CA SER A 263 -16.29 1.32 0.05
C SER A 263 -17.26 0.24 0.54
N ARG A 264 -16.75 -0.66 1.38
CA ARG A 264 -17.52 -1.70 2.05
C ARG A 264 -17.39 -1.54 3.54
N ILE A 265 -18.51 -1.45 4.25
CA ILE A 265 -18.54 -1.58 5.71
C ILE A 265 -18.70 -3.07 6.02
N MET A 266 -17.82 -3.59 6.86
CA MET A 266 -17.73 -5.01 7.16
C MET A 266 -17.75 -5.23 8.67
N ILE A 267 -18.41 -6.30 9.09
CA ILE A 267 -18.49 -6.75 10.47
C ILE A 267 -17.56 -7.97 10.60
N PRO A 268 -16.61 -7.96 11.53
CA PRO A 268 -15.71 -9.08 11.71
C PRO A 268 -16.48 -10.32 12.20
N MET A 269 -16.16 -11.49 11.65
CA MET A 269 -16.72 -12.75 12.14
C MET A 269 -16.14 -13.07 13.53
N LYS A 270 -16.80 -13.95 14.29
CA LYS A 270 -16.43 -14.24 15.68
C LYS A 270 -14.98 -14.73 15.82
N ALA A 271 -14.50 -15.45 14.82
CA ALA A 271 -13.16 -16.02 14.78
C ALA A 271 -12.10 -15.11 14.11
N SER A 272 -12.44 -13.86 13.81
CA SER A 272 -11.52 -12.92 13.17
C SER A 272 -10.40 -12.46 14.13
N PRO A 273 -9.11 -12.64 13.81
CA PRO A 273 -8.00 -12.22 14.69
C PRO A 273 -7.88 -10.71 14.89
N LEU A 274 -8.49 -9.90 14.02
CA LEU A 274 -8.61 -8.46 14.17
C LEU A 274 -9.86 -8.11 15.01
N GLN A 275 -9.95 -8.64 16.24
CA GLN A 275 -10.93 -8.28 17.27
C GLN A 275 -10.30 -8.25 18.67
#